data_AF-A0A7Y4K003-F1
#
_entry.id   AF-A0A7Y4K003-F1
#
_cell.length_a   1.000
_cell.length_b   1.000
_cell.length_c   1.000
_cell.angle_alpha   90.00
_cell.angle_beta   90.00
_cell.angle_gamma   90.00
#
_symmetry.space_group_name_H-M   'P 1'
#
loop_
_entity.id
_entity.type
_entity.pdbx_description
1 polymer ?
#
loop_
_entity_poly.entity_id
_entity_poly.type
_entity_poly.pdbx_seq_one_letter_code
_entity_poly.pdbx_strand_id
1 'polypeptide(L)'
;MSSLRALALLAALTLAPSTARAEPEEPTMGVTYVFTTVDAYTVGPVAFDVTGTLAGENVPRTFRFWTSSYFSDRSDSVEASRCDRLGLLVMTRPGRFLLTLRREDYSTGVTCTLSRQ
;
A
#
# COMPACT_ATOMS: atom_id res chain seq x y z
N MET A 1 -39.06 -24.20 6.94
CA MET A 1 -38.17 -23.43 6.05
C MET A 1 -37.47 -22.36 6.88
N SER A 2 -36.55 -22.79 7.75
CA SER A 2 -35.10 -22.56 7.68
C SER A 2 -34.64 -21.20 8.22
N SER A 3 -34.72 -21.03 9.55
CA SER A 3 -34.09 -19.94 10.32
C SER A 3 -32.57 -19.86 10.13
N LEU A 4 -31.96 -20.92 9.58
CA LEU A 4 -30.54 -20.99 9.22
C LEU A 4 -30.18 -20.04 8.07
N ARG A 5 -31.11 -19.71 7.17
CA ARG A 5 -30.85 -18.75 6.07
C ARG A 5 -30.77 -17.30 6.56
N ALA A 6 -31.48 -16.95 7.63
CA ALA A 6 -31.47 -15.58 8.17
C ALA A 6 -30.15 -15.26 8.89
N LEU A 7 -29.56 -16.25 9.57
CA LEU A 7 -28.27 -16.09 10.27
C LEU A 7 -27.08 -15.91 9.30
N ALA A 8 -27.12 -16.54 8.13
CA ALA A 8 -26.07 -16.42 7.11
C ALA A 8 -26.02 -15.00 6.49
N LEU A 9 -27.15 -14.31 6.39
CA LEU A 9 -27.19 -12.93 5.86
C LEU A 9 -26.64 -11.89 6.85
N LEU A 10 -26.81 -12.11 8.16
CA LEU A 10 -26.31 -11.18 9.19
C LEU A 10 -24.79 -11.27 9.40
N ALA A 11 -24.18 -12.44 9.16
CA ALA A 11 -22.72 -12.61 9.25
C ALA A 11 -21.95 -11.93 8.08
N ALA A 12 -22.61 -11.67 6.95
CA ALA A 12 -21.98 -11.03 5.80
C ALA A 12 -21.85 -9.50 5.94
N LEU A 13 -22.58 -8.87 6.87
CA LEU A 13 -22.58 -7.42 7.06
C LEU A 13 -21.51 -6.92 8.05
N THR A 14 -20.83 -7.82 8.77
CA THR A 14 -19.80 -7.44 9.75
C THR A 14 -18.38 -7.49 9.23
N LEU A 15 -18.15 -7.91 7.97
CA LEU A 15 -16.85 -7.77 7.30
C LEU A 15 -16.69 -6.40 6.62
N ALA A 16 -17.22 -5.34 7.22
CA ALA A 16 -16.77 -4.00 6.87
C ALA A 16 -15.26 -3.93 7.18
N PRO A 17 -14.38 -3.62 6.21
CA PRO A 17 -12.96 -3.49 6.48
C PRO A 17 -12.78 -2.37 7.50
N SER A 18 -12.47 -2.73 8.75
CA SER A 18 -12.23 -1.79 9.85
C SER A 18 -10.99 -0.91 9.61
N THR A 19 -10.25 -1.17 8.54
CA THR A 19 -9.05 -0.44 8.13
C THR A 19 -9.35 0.85 7.35
N ALA A 20 -10.62 1.11 6.97
CA ALA A 20 -10.98 2.27 6.14
C ALA A 20 -10.76 3.66 6.80
N ARG A 21 -10.31 3.73 8.06
CA ARG A 21 -10.10 5.00 8.80
C ARG A 21 -8.87 5.04 9.71
N ALA A 22 -7.99 4.04 9.67
CA ALA A 22 -6.73 4.17 10.39
C ALA A 22 -5.84 5.20 9.67
N GLU A 23 -5.17 6.07 10.43
CA GLU A 23 -4.13 6.92 9.83
C GLU A 23 -3.06 6.05 9.17
N PRO A 24 -2.55 6.43 7.99
CA PRO A 24 -1.45 5.71 7.34
C PRO A 24 -0.24 5.60 8.27
N GLU A 25 0.33 4.40 8.33
CA GLU A 25 1.52 4.12 9.10
C GLU A 25 2.75 4.70 8.41
N GLU A 26 3.70 5.23 9.19
CA GLU A 26 4.98 5.64 8.64
C GLU A 26 5.93 4.44 8.53
N PRO A 27 6.57 4.23 7.36
CA PRO A 27 7.52 3.16 7.18
C PRO A 27 8.78 3.42 8.00
N THR A 28 9.24 2.39 8.71
CA THR A 28 10.52 2.41 9.41
C THR A 28 11.66 2.48 8.39
N MET A 29 12.60 3.40 8.60
CA MET A 29 13.78 3.54 7.73
C MET A 29 14.61 2.26 7.70
N GLY A 30 15.11 1.91 6.52
CA GLY A 30 15.87 0.69 6.25
C GLY A 30 15.01 -0.59 6.18
N VAL A 31 13.72 -0.53 6.52
CA VAL A 31 12.83 -1.69 6.46
C VAL A 31 12.22 -1.82 5.07
N THR A 32 12.24 -3.06 4.57
CA THR A 32 11.65 -3.43 3.28
C THR A 32 10.22 -3.93 3.49
N TYR A 33 9.27 -3.27 2.84
CA TYR A 33 7.85 -3.64 2.82
C TYR A 33 7.51 -4.32 1.50
N VAL A 34 7.10 -5.59 1.54
CA VAL A 34 6.76 -6.37 0.34
C VAL A 34 5.26 -6.59 0.28
N PHE A 35 4.59 -5.89 -0.63
CA PHE A 35 3.15 -6.00 -0.85
C PHE A 35 2.86 -7.14 -1.84
N THR A 36 2.05 -8.11 -1.40
CA THR A 36 1.55 -9.22 -2.23
C THR A 36 0.30 -8.83 -3.02
N THR A 37 -0.44 -7.86 -2.50
CA THR A 37 -1.59 -7.21 -3.11
C THR A 37 -1.51 -5.71 -2.84
N VAL A 38 -2.04 -4.92 -3.76
CA VAL A 38 -2.26 -3.49 -3.58
C VAL A 38 -3.73 -3.25 -3.84
N ASP A 39 -4.42 -2.74 -2.83
CA ASP A 39 -5.87 -2.51 -2.83
C ASP A 39 -6.19 -1.04 -3.15
N ALA A 40 -5.34 -0.12 -2.67
CA ALA A 40 -5.44 1.30 -2.96
C ALA A 40 -4.05 1.94 -3.06
N TYR A 41 -3.95 2.96 -3.90
CA TYR A 41 -2.73 3.75 -4.08
C TYR A 41 -3.12 5.21 -4.28
N THR A 42 -2.55 6.12 -3.49
CA THR A 42 -2.85 7.56 -3.55
C THR A 42 -1.54 8.34 -3.65
N VAL A 43 -1.40 9.19 -4.67
CA VAL A 43 -0.23 10.04 -4.84
C VAL A 43 -0.57 11.47 -4.43
N GLY A 44 0.21 12.02 -3.52
CA GLY A 44 0.23 13.44 -3.18
C GLY A 44 1.51 14.13 -3.67
N PRO A 45 1.65 15.45 -3.42
CA PRO A 45 2.78 16.23 -3.90
C PRO A 45 4.14 15.83 -3.31
N VAL A 46 4.15 15.35 -2.06
CA VAL A 46 5.38 15.08 -1.26
C VAL A 46 5.41 13.68 -0.63
N ALA A 47 4.35 12.91 -0.87
CA ALA A 47 4.19 11.58 -0.31
C ALA A 47 3.18 10.78 -1.15
N PHE A 48 3.21 9.47 -0.99
CA PHE A 48 2.17 8.59 -1.51
C PHE A 48 1.79 7.56 -0.46
N ASP A 49 0.51 7.19 -0.47
CA ASP A 49 -0.06 6.20 0.43
C ASP A 49 -0.33 4.90 -0.34
N VAL A 50 0.06 3.77 0.24
CA VAL A 50 -0.15 2.43 -0.33
C VAL A 50 -0.92 1.59 0.67
N THR A 51 -2.08 1.11 0.25
CA THR A 51 -2.87 0.13 1.00
C THR A 51 -2.76 -1.22 0.34
N GLY A 52 -2.39 -2.25 1.09
CA GLY A 52 -2.33 -3.61 0.59
C GLY A 52 -1.87 -4.61 1.63
N THR A 53 -1.82 -5.88 1.25
CA THR A 53 -1.40 -6.96 2.15
C THR A 53 0.10 -7.22 2.03
N LEU A 54 0.82 -7.15 3.15
CA LEU A 54 2.24 -7.48 3.20
C LEU A 54 2.48 -8.99 3.15
N ALA A 55 3.64 -9.40 2.64
CA ALA A 55 4.05 -10.80 2.62
C ALA A 55 4.12 -11.37 4.04
N GLY A 56 3.43 -12.49 4.28
CA GLY A 56 3.32 -13.10 5.60
C GLY A 56 2.21 -12.53 6.49
N GLU A 57 1.51 -11.48 6.04
CA GLU A 57 0.34 -10.92 6.70
C GLU A 57 -0.95 -11.29 5.94
N ASN A 58 -2.10 -11.28 6.63
CA ASN A 58 -3.42 -11.56 6.05
C ASN A 58 -4.39 -10.38 6.15
N VAL A 59 -3.92 -9.24 6.68
CA VAL A 59 -4.73 -8.03 6.88
C VAL A 59 -4.07 -6.89 6.11
N PRO A 60 -4.82 -6.18 5.24
CA PRO A 60 -4.28 -5.02 4.54
C PRO A 60 -3.89 -3.91 5.51
N ARG A 61 -2.79 -3.23 5.22
CA ARG A 61 -2.28 -2.06 5.96
C ARG A 61 -2.03 -0.91 5.01
N THR A 62 -2.10 0.30 5.54
CA THR A 62 -1.84 1.52 4.77
C THR A 62 -0.54 2.14 5.26
N PHE A 63 0.40 2.37 4.34
CA PHE A 63 1.67 3.03 4.64
C PHE A 63 1.80 4.34 3.86
N ARG A 64 2.33 5.38 4.51
CA ARG A 64 2.66 6.67 3.89
C ARG A 64 4.15 6.79 3.65
N PHE A 65 4.54 6.80 2.38
CA PHE A 65 5.92 6.96 1.96
C PHE A 65 6.16 8.42 1.54
N TRP A 66 6.98 9.13 2.29
CA TRP A 66 7.41 10.48 1.98
C TRP A 66 8.50 10.48 0.90
N THR A 67 8.30 11.25 -0.17
CA THR A 67 9.22 11.30 -1.31
C THR A 67 10.31 12.36 -1.16
N SER A 68 10.15 13.28 -0.20
CA SER A 68 11.06 14.40 -0.01
C SER A 68 12.26 14.09 0.87
N SER A 69 13.44 14.54 0.41
CA SER A 69 14.45 15.12 1.31
C SER A 69 14.03 16.57 1.62
N TYR A 70 14.54 17.23 2.66
CA TYR A 70 14.07 18.54 3.16
C TYR A 70 13.98 19.72 2.15
N PHE A 71 14.33 19.52 0.87
CA PHE A 71 14.22 20.48 -0.21
C PHE A 71 13.12 20.03 -1.17
N SER A 72 11.99 20.74 -1.16
CA SER A 72 10.79 20.48 -1.97
C SER A 72 11.02 20.79 -3.46
N ASP A 73 11.88 20.03 -4.12
CA ASP A 73 12.16 20.19 -5.54
C ASP A 73 11.21 19.34 -6.40
N ARG A 74 11.05 19.75 -7.66
CA ARG A 74 10.23 19.04 -8.67
C ARG A 74 10.62 17.57 -8.86
N SER A 75 11.85 17.20 -8.49
CA SER A 75 12.33 15.82 -8.48
C SER A 75 11.36 14.93 -7.73
N ASP A 76 10.99 15.25 -6.49
CA ASP A 76 10.30 14.34 -5.56
C ASP A 76 8.93 13.84 -6.09
N SER A 77 8.27 14.66 -6.91
CA SER A 77 7.03 14.29 -7.61
C SER A 77 7.25 13.24 -8.70
N VAL A 78 8.43 13.22 -9.31
CA VAL A 78 8.86 12.26 -10.33
C VAL A 78 9.11 10.90 -9.70
N GLU A 79 9.79 10.82 -8.56
CA GLU A 79 9.97 9.54 -7.85
C GLU A 79 8.62 8.97 -7.40
N ALA A 80 7.74 9.79 -6.80
CA ALA A 80 6.38 9.37 -6.44
C ALA A 80 5.63 8.80 -7.65
N SER A 81 5.69 9.51 -8.79
CA SER A 81 5.04 9.12 -10.05
C SER A 81 5.62 7.83 -10.65
N ARG A 82 6.88 7.48 -10.36
CA ARG A 82 7.48 6.21 -10.81
C ARG A 82 6.94 5.04 -9.99
N CYS A 83 6.86 5.20 -8.67
CA CYS A 83 6.29 4.20 -7.78
C CYS A 83 4.80 3.96 -8.05
N ASP A 84 4.06 5.01 -8.42
CA ASP A 84 2.65 4.94 -8.81
C ASP A 84 2.39 3.96 -9.96
N ARG A 85 3.16 4.06 -11.04
CA ARG A 85 3.03 3.15 -12.17
C ARG A 85 3.24 1.69 -11.78
N LEU A 86 4.15 1.41 -10.84
CA LEU A 86 4.38 0.06 -10.33
C LEU A 86 3.22 -0.40 -9.45
N GLY A 87 2.71 0.47 -8.57
CA GLY A 87 1.52 0.21 -7.75
C GLY A 87 0.30 -0.14 -8.59
N LEU A 88 0.00 0.67 -9.61
CA LEU A 88 -1.12 0.43 -10.54
C LEU A 88 -0.97 -0.89 -11.32
N LEU A 89 0.26 -1.30 -11.65
CA LEU A 89 0.50 -2.60 -12.27
C LEU A 89 0.17 -3.77 -11.34
N VAL A 90 0.45 -3.66 -10.03
CA VAL A 90 0.04 -4.68 -9.06
C VAL A 90 -1.48 -4.71 -8.89
N MET A 91 -2.12 -3.54 -8.81
CA MET A 91 -3.58 -3.42 -8.69
C MET A 91 -4.33 -4.06 -9.86
N THR A 92 -3.84 -3.89 -11.09
CA THR A 92 -4.50 -4.43 -12.29
C THR A 92 -4.25 -5.93 -12.49
N ARG A 93 -3.25 -6.51 -11.82
CA ARG A 93 -2.85 -7.92 -11.95
C ARG A 93 -2.47 -8.52 -10.59
N PRO A 94 -3.43 -8.66 -9.66
CA PRO A 94 -3.16 -9.18 -8.33
C PRO A 94 -2.58 -10.60 -8.39
N GLY A 95 -1.59 -10.88 -7.54
CA GLY A 95 -0.92 -12.19 -7.47
C GLY A 95 0.07 -12.49 -8.61
N ARG A 96 0.32 -11.54 -9.53
CA ARG A 96 1.36 -11.71 -10.57
C ARG A 96 2.67 -11.01 -10.23
N PHE A 97 2.59 -9.97 -9.43
CA PHE A 97 3.71 -9.12 -9.09
C PHE A 97 3.73 -8.84 -7.59
N LEU A 98 4.93 -8.58 -7.08
CA LEU A 98 5.17 -8.05 -5.75
C LEU A 98 5.65 -6.61 -5.90
N LEU A 99 5.03 -5.69 -5.15
CA LEU A 99 5.55 -4.34 -4.99
C LEU A 99 6.39 -4.28 -3.72
N THR A 100 7.67 -4.02 -3.88
CA THR A 100 8.60 -3.83 -2.77
C THR A 100 8.91 -2.35 -2.62
N LEU A 101 8.68 -1.82 -1.41
CA LEU A 101 8.94 -0.43 -1.05
C LEU A 101 9.91 -0.38 0.12
N ARG A 102 10.90 0.51 0.03
CA ARG A 102 11.87 0.73 1.11
C ARG A 102 12.24 2.21 1.15
N ARG A 103 12.26 2.75 2.37
CA ARG A 103 12.79 4.09 2.64
C ARG A 103 14.20 3.92 3.19
N GLU A 104 15.22 4.42 2.50
CA GLU A 104 16.61 4.16 2.86
C GLU A 104 17.05 5.04 4.04
N ASP A 105 16.95 6.36 3.89
CA ASP A 105 17.22 7.36 4.92
C ASP A 105 16.44 8.68 4.63
N TYR A 106 16.74 9.77 5.35
CA TYR A 106 16.06 11.06 5.16
C TYR A 106 16.48 11.81 3.87
N SER A 107 17.59 11.45 3.26
CA SER A 107 18.20 12.11 2.10
C SER A 107 18.03 11.34 0.79
N THR A 108 17.84 10.03 0.91
CA THR A 108 17.79 9.05 -0.17
C THR A 108 16.37 8.54 -0.16
N GLY A 109 15.54 9.07 -1.06
CA GLY A 109 14.09 8.90 -1.08
C GLY A 109 13.60 7.45 -1.16
N VAL A 110 12.37 7.25 -1.61
CA VAL A 110 11.75 5.93 -1.57
C VAL A 110 12.23 5.09 -2.75
N THR A 111 12.74 3.89 -2.46
CA THR A 111 13.04 2.88 -3.47
C THR A 111 11.83 1.98 -3.68
N CYS A 112 11.45 1.81 -4.95
CA CYS A 112 10.29 1.02 -5.36
C CYS A 112 10.72 0.00 -6.42
N THR A 113 10.45 -1.28 -6.16
CA THR A 113 10.80 -2.40 -7.05
C THR A 113 9.56 -3.24 -7.33
N LEU A 114 9.37 -3.62 -8.59
CA LEU A 114 8.34 -4.56 -9.01
C LEU A 114 9.01 -5.87 -9.41
N SER A 115 8.71 -6.96 -8.72
CA SER A 115 9.18 -8.31 -9.08
C SER A 115 8.01 -9.21 -9.45
N ARG A 116 8.27 -10.30 -10.16
CA ARG A 116 7.28 -11.35 -10.44
C ARG A 116 7.22 -12.31 -9.25
N GLN A 117 6.01 -12.77 -8.92
CA GLN A 117 5.82 -13.94 -8.06
C GLN A 117 6.14 -15.23 -8.82
#